data_AF-A0A813D9M2-F1
#
_entry.id   AF-A0A813D9M2-F1
#
_cell.length_a   1.000
_cell.length_b   1.000
_cell.length_c   1.000
_cell.angle_alpha   90.00
_cell.angle_beta   90.00
_cell.angle_gamma   90.00
#
_symmetry.space_group_name_H-M   'P 1'
#
loop_
_entity.id
_entity.type
_entity.pdbx_description
1 polymer ?
#
loop_
_entity_poly.entity_id
_entity_poly.type
_entity_poly.pdbx_seq_one_letter_code
_entity_poly.pdbx_strand_id
1 'polypeptide(L)'
;MRLFFFYDANFKPLRDNLVETLQEAAPHDFDLQEDFIEDLGVMKNRAGGGVPTYLYKAQKIKDALDAVPEGEVFVFCDVDIQFFAPVRHIVEEAVKGVDLVLQREFEDIGVNIGFLAIRNTPATHRFWAHIHAEITRTQALDQRVVNNTLYSGMAKTEFGLDWGRFPLEVWASSMAQSGRIPPQLVLHHANFTIERCTSYDPSVKLAQMAEARRHVRGESDSFVQWVAAVQADSSMADYRDRHFGARRPGPEWHILEPGHIARAGGFKEKRGAAAAKEPAS
;
A
#
# COMPACT_ATOMS: atom_id res chain seq x y z
N MET A 1 17.86 4.78 2.72
CA MET A 1 16.98 3.62 3.06
C MET A 1 16.91 2.73 1.84
N ARG A 2 16.89 1.39 1.94
CA ARG A 2 16.75 0.57 0.73
C ARG A 2 15.29 0.55 0.26
N LEU A 3 15.05 0.62 -1.05
CA LEU A 3 13.73 0.50 -1.66
C LEU A 3 13.76 -0.64 -2.68
N PHE A 4 12.96 -1.67 -2.42
CA PHE A 4 12.84 -2.86 -3.25
C PHE A 4 11.56 -2.80 -4.08
N PHE A 5 11.66 -3.18 -5.35
CA PHE A 5 10.51 -3.41 -6.21
C PHE A 5 10.90 -4.39 -7.33
N PHE A 6 9.91 -4.92 -8.05
CA PHE A 6 10.16 -5.77 -9.19
C PHE A 6 9.23 -5.42 -10.35
N TYR A 7 9.66 -5.71 -11.58
CA TYR A 7 8.88 -5.44 -12.79
C TYR A 7 9.15 -6.48 -13.87
N ASP A 8 8.24 -6.59 -14.84
CA ASP A 8 8.45 -7.35 -16.07
C ASP A 8 8.46 -6.42 -17.30
N ALA A 9 8.64 -6.98 -18.49
CA ALA A 9 8.72 -6.20 -19.73
C ALA A 9 7.45 -5.36 -20.01
N ASN A 10 6.26 -5.86 -19.67
CA ASN A 10 5.00 -5.15 -19.88
C ASN A 10 4.85 -3.96 -18.92
N PHE A 11 5.39 -4.10 -17.72
CA PHE A 11 5.35 -3.07 -16.67
C PHE A 11 6.54 -2.11 -16.70
N LYS A 12 7.48 -2.26 -17.65
CA LYS A 12 8.62 -1.35 -17.79
C LYS A 12 8.23 0.13 -17.88
N PRO A 13 7.17 0.54 -18.61
CA PRO A 13 6.74 1.94 -18.62
C PRO A 13 6.35 2.48 -17.23
N LEU A 14 5.72 1.65 -16.38
CA LEU A 14 5.38 2.03 -15.00
C LEU A 14 6.65 2.13 -14.14
N ARG A 15 7.58 1.17 -14.27
CA ARG A 15 8.90 1.25 -13.64
C ARG A 15 9.65 2.53 -14.03
N ASP A 16 9.64 2.91 -15.31
CA ASP A 16 10.35 4.10 -15.76
C ASP A 16 9.75 5.37 -15.16
N ASN A 17 8.41 5.46 -15.07
CA ASN A 17 7.72 6.54 -14.38
C ASN A 17 8.00 6.54 -12.86
N LEU A 18 8.03 5.37 -12.20
CA LEU A 18 8.40 5.25 -10.78
C LEU A 18 9.79 5.83 -10.52
N VAL A 19 10.79 5.41 -11.31
CA VAL A 19 12.18 5.84 -11.14
C VAL A 19 12.34 7.33 -11.47
N GLU A 20 11.73 7.81 -12.54
CA GLU A 20 11.73 9.24 -12.91
C GLU A 20 11.17 10.09 -11.76
N THR A 21 9.98 9.77 -11.26
CA THR A 21 9.36 10.55 -10.19
C THR A 21 10.12 10.47 -8.88
N LEU A 22 10.73 9.33 -8.58
CA LEU A 22 11.59 9.20 -7.41
C LEU A 22 12.84 10.06 -7.52
N GLN A 23 13.48 10.11 -8.70
CA GLN A 23 14.65 10.94 -8.93
C GLN A 23 14.32 12.44 -8.87
N GLU A 24 13.15 12.84 -9.38
CA GLU A 24 12.68 14.22 -9.29
C GLU A 24 12.35 14.63 -7.85
N ALA A 25 11.61 13.79 -7.13
CA ALA A 25 11.08 14.12 -5.82
C ALA A 25 12.05 13.85 -4.67
N ALA A 26 12.93 12.85 -4.80
CA ALA A 26 13.66 12.25 -3.69
C ALA A 26 15.01 11.59 -4.11
N PRO A 27 15.91 12.29 -4.82
CA PRO A 27 17.08 11.69 -5.48
C PRO A 27 18.11 11.01 -4.55
N HIS A 28 18.02 11.24 -3.23
CA HIS A 28 18.96 10.71 -2.24
C HIS A 28 18.28 9.97 -1.08
N ASP A 29 16.95 9.79 -1.14
CA ASP A 29 16.21 9.16 -0.05
C ASP A 29 16.45 7.64 -0.03
N PHE A 30 16.53 7.04 -1.22
CA PHE A 30 16.53 5.59 -1.39
C PHE A 30 17.73 5.06 -2.17
N ASP A 31 18.21 3.90 -1.73
CA ASP A 31 19.08 3.02 -2.49
C ASP A 31 18.19 1.98 -3.19
N LEU A 32 18.10 2.08 -4.52
CA LEU A 32 17.16 1.30 -5.32
C LEU A 32 17.65 -0.13 -5.53
N GLN A 33 16.77 -1.09 -5.26
CA GLN A 33 17.00 -2.52 -5.41
C GLN A 33 15.94 -3.08 -6.37
N GLU A 34 16.26 -3.05 -7.66
CA GLU A 34 15.33 -3.41 -8.73
C GLU A 34 15.52 -4.86 -9.17
N ASP A 35 14.42 -5.61 -9.25
CA ASP A 35 14.41 -6.95 -9.85
C ASP A 35 13.62 -6.94 -11.16
N PHE A 36 14.28 -7.29 -12.25
CA PHE A 36 13.62 -7.57 -13.52
C PHE A 36 13.25 -9.06 -13.61
N ILE A 37 12.01 -9.32 -14.04
CA ILE A 37 11.51 -10.66 -14.24
C ILE A 37 11.20 -10.86 -15.72
N GLU A 38 11.99 -11.72 -16.38
CA GLU A 38 11.80 -12.05 -17.80
C GLU A 38 10.47 -12.76 -18.05
N ASP A 39 10.14 -13.73 -17.19
CA ASP A 39 8.90 -14.49 -17.22
C ASP A 39 8.76 -15.21 -15.86
N LEU A 40 7.68 -14.95 -15.11
CA LEU A 40 7.38 -15.71 -13.88
C LEU A 40 6.96 -17.17 -14.16
N GLY A 41 7.05 -17.62 -15.42
CA GLY A 41 6.86 -18.99 -15.83
C GLY A 41 5.41 -19.43 -15.91
N VAL A 42 4.45 -18.52 -16.04
CA VAL A 42 3.01 -18.86 -16.00
C VAL A 42 2.19 -18.18 -17.10
N MET A 43 2.04 -18.93 -18.20
CA MET A 43 1.00 -18.84 -19.24
C MET A 43 0.92 -17.51 -20.01
N LYS A 44 1.27 -17.58 -21.30
CA LYS A 44 0.83 -16.62 -22.33
C LYS A 44 -0.65 -16.29 -22.09
N ASN A 45 -0.97 -15.01 -21.86
CA ASN A 45 -2.31 -14.43 -21.58
C ASN A 45 -2.68 -14.13 -20.11
N ARG A 46 -1.75 -14.13 -19.15
CA ARG A 46 -2.08 -13.71 -17.78
C ARG A 46 -1.91 -12.21 -17.55
N ALA A 47 -2.76 -11.73 -16.64
CA ALA A 47 -2.67 -10.44 -16.01
C ALA A 47 -1.40 -10.25 -15.22
N GLY A 48 -0.94 -9.00 -15.04
CA GLY A 48 0.06 -8.60 -14.05
C GLY A 48 -0.37 -8.81 -12.58
N GLY A 49 -1.07 -9.91 -12.31
CA GLY A 49 -1.55 -10.35 -11.03
C GLY A 49 -1.87 -11.85 -11.08
N GLY A 50 -1.97 -12.46 -9.91
CA GLY A 50 -2.22 -13.89 -9.75
C GLY A 50 -1.20 -14.51 -8.81
N VAL A 51 -1.48 -15.76 -8.42
CA VAL A 51 -0.71 -16.46 -7.38
C VAL A 51 0.81 -16.45 -7.60
N PRO A 52 1.35 -16.63 -8.83
CA PRO A 52 2.80 -16.55 -9.04
C PRO A 52 3.39 -15.18 -8.68
N THR A 53 2.73 -14.10 -9.09
CA THR A 53 3.13 -12.72 -8.75
C THR A 53 3.02 -12.49 -7.24
N TYR A 54 1.97 -12.98 -6.60
CA TYR A 54 1.75 -12.87 -5.15
C TYR A 54 2.83 -13.63 -4.36
N LEU A 55 3.17 -14.85 -4.80
CA LEU A 55 4.24 -15.65 -4.20
C LEU A 55 5.61 -15.00 -4.42
N TYR A 56 5.88 -14.51 -5.63
CA TYR A 56 7.12 -13.81 -5.92
C TYR A 56 7.27 -12.56 -5.07
N LYS A 57 6.21 -11.74 -4.94
CA LYS A 57 6.20 -10.57 -4.05
C LYS A 57 6.52 -10.97 -2.61
N ALA A 58 5.81 -11.94 -2.06
CA ALA A 58 6.03 -12.41 -0.69
C ALA A 58 7.45 -12.98 -0.50
N GLN A 59 7.99 -13.69 -1.50
CA GLN A 59 9.36 -14.18 -1.48
C GLN A 59 10.39 -13.05 -1.55
N LYS A 60 10.19 -12.07 -2.44
CA LYS A 60 11.08 -10.91 -2.57
C LYS A 60 11.16 -10.09 -1.28
N ILE A 61 10.05 -9.96 -0.55
CA ILE A 61 10.04 -9.30 0.76
C ILE A 61 10.85 -10.10 1.80
N LYS A 62 10.79 -11.44 1.77
CA LYS A 62 11.64 -12.29 2.61
C LYS A 62 13.11 -12.15 2.26
N ASP A 63 13.44 -12.13 0.96
CA ASP A 63 14.82 -11.94 0.50
C ASP A 63 15.35 -10.55 0.91
N ALA A 64 14.50 -9.52 0.88
CA ALA A 64 14.83 -8.19 1.38
C ALA A 64 15.08 -8.17 2.89
N LEU A 65 14.29 -8.91 3.68
CA LEU A 65 14.54 -9.11 5.11
C LEU A 65 15.89 -9.78 5.38
N ASP A 66 16.26 -10.80 4.60
CA ASP A 66 17.57 -11.46 4.74
C ASP A 66 18.74 -10.54 4.33
N ALA A 67 18.52 -9.60 3.39
CA ALA A 67 19.55 -8.71 2.88
C ALA A 67 19.79 -7.45 3.73
N VAL A 68 18.79 -7.02 4.51
CA VAL A 68 18.84 -5.80 5.33
C VAL A 68 19.28 -6.15 6.76
N PRO A 69 20.20 -5.41 7.41
CA PRO A 69 20.60 -5.69 8.79
C PRO A 69 19.42 -5.69 9.78
N GLU A 70 19.49 -6.52 10.82
CA GLU A 70 18.45 -6.57 11.87
C GLU A 70 18.29 -5.18 12.52
N GLY A 71 17.04 -4.76 12.70
CA GLY A 71 16.64 -3.47 13.27
C GLY A 71 16.54 -2.32 12.25
N GLU A 72 17.15 -2.45 11.08
CA GLU A 72 17.05 -1.45 10.00
C GLU A 72 15.69 -1.51 9.29
N VAL A 73 15.33 -0.40 8.63
CA VAL A 73 14.06 -0.26 7.90
C VAL A 73 14.34 -0.21 6.40
N PHE A 74 13.51 -0.91 5.62
CA PHE A 74 13.46 -0.81 4.18
C PHE A 74 12.04 -0.57 3.69
N VAL A 75 11.92 -0.14 2.44
CA VAL A 75 10.65 0.01 1.74
C VAL A 75 10.52 -1.07 0.67
N PHE A 76 9.32 -1.63 0.55
CA PHE A 76 8.93 -2.40 -0.62
C PHE A 76 7.79 -1.67 -1.32
N CYS A 77 7.82 -1.60 -2.66
CA CYS A 77 6.71 -1.04 -3.40
C CYS A 77 6.39 -1.74 -4.73
N ASP A 78 5.15 -1.54 -5.19
CA ASP A 78 4.73 -1.88 -6.53
C ASP A 78 5.25 -0.82 -7.53
N VAL A 79 5.23 -1.19 -8.82
CA VAL A 79 5.79 -0.37 -9.91
C VAL A 79 4.89 0.78 -10.34
N ASP A 80 3.63 0.77 -9.91
CA ASP A 80 2.62 1.78 -10.18
C ASP A 80 2.49 2.80 -9.02
N ILE A 81 3.58 2.97 -8.26
CA ILE A 81 3.80 4.08 -7.34
C ILE A 81 4.34 5.31 -8.09
N GLN A 82 3.92 6.48 -7.64
CA GLN A 82 4.40 7.79 -8.10
C GLN A 82 4.76 8.66 -6.91
N PHE A 83 5.94 9.28 -6.94
CA PHE A 83 6.35 10.24 -5.92
C PHE A 83 6.07 11.68 -6.37
N PHE A 84 5.65 12.54 -5.44
CA PHE A 84 5.48 13.98 -5.65
C PHE A 84 6.33 14.83 -4.70
N ALA A 85 6.82 14.25 -3.62
CA ALA A 85 7.71 14.90 -2.65
C ALA A 85 8.63 13.86 -1.97
N PRO A 86 9.69 14.28 -1.26
CA PRO A 86 10.48 13.38 -0.42
C PRO A 86 9.62 12.69 0.63
N VAL A 87 9.64 11.36 0.68
CA VAL A 87 8.82 10.57 1.63
C VAL A 87 9.63 9.88 2.71
N ARG A 88 10.96 9.92 2.68
CA ARG A 88 11.79 9.20 3.66
C ARG A 88 11.46 9.57 5.10
N HIS A 89 11.27 10.85 5.39
CA HIS A 89 10.91 11.32 6.72
C HIS A 89 9.54 10.81 7.19
N ILE A 90 8.57 10.67 6.27
CA ILE A 90 7.24 10.09 6.54
C ILE A 90 7.39 8.61 6.87
N VAL A 91 8.24 7.89 6.13
CA VAL A 91 8.55 6.48 6.41
C VAL A 91 9.20 6.31 7.78
N GLU A 92 10.24 7.10 8.06
CA GLU A 92 10.97 7.06 9.32
C GLU A 92 10.08 7.42 10.51
N GLU A 93 9.15 8.36 10.37
CA GLU A 93 8.19 8.70 11.41
C GLU A 93 7.15 7.59 11.61
N ALA A 94 6.53 7.11 10.53
CA ALA A 94 5.45 6.14 10.61
C ALA A 94 5.89 4.79 11.20
N VAL A 95 7.16 4.39 11.00
CA VAL A 95 7.72 3.13 11.51
C VAL A 95 8.24 3.23 12.95
N LYS A 96 8.15 4.40 13.59
CA LYS A 96 8.54 4.55 15.00
C LYS A 96 7.66 3.70 15.90
N GLY A 97 8.30 2.80 16.65
CA GLY A 97 7.62 1.94 17.62
C GLY A 97 6.78 0.82 17.01
N VAL A 98 6.90 0.56 15.71
CA VAL A 98 6.26 -0.58 15.03
C VAL A 98 7.26 -1.31 14.14
N ASP A 99 6.90 -2.52 13.72
CA ASP A 99 7.69 -3.36 12.83
C ASP A 99 7.29 -3.21 11.36
N LEU A 100 6.01 -2.91 11.10
CA LEU A 100 5.44 -2.89 9.76
C LEU A 100 4.48 -1.70 9.59
N VAL A 101 4.66 -0.92 8.54
CA VAL A 101 3.72 0.14 8.14
C VAL A 101 3.22 -0.14 6.74
N LEU A 102 1.91 -0.10 6.57
CA LEU A 102 1.27 -0.36 5.29
C LEU A 102 0.48 0.85 4.80
N GLN A 103 0.33 0.97 3.48
CA GLN A 103 -0.55 1.97 2.90
C GLN A 103 -2.01 1.68 3.25
N ARG A 104 -2.84 2.72 3.34
CA ARG A 104 -4.29 2.56 3.51
C ARG A 104 -4.90 2.06 2.21
N GLU A 105 -5.77 1.05 2.29
CA GLU A 105 -6.54 0.61 1.13
C GLU A 105 -7.77 1.50 0.94
N PHE A 106 -8.57 1.63 2.00
CA PHE A 106 -9.67 2.58 2.10
C PHE A 106 -9.44 3.49 3.30
N GLU A 107 -10.12 4.64 3.34
CA GLU A 107 -9.99 5.57 4.47
C GLU A 107 -10.40 4.89 5.79
N ASP A 108 -11.47 4.09 5.72
CA ASP A 108 -12.14 3.45 6.85
C ASP A 108 -11.58 2.07 7.20
N ILE A 109 -11.00 1.34 6.25
CA ILE A 109 -10.62 -0.06 6.44
C ILE A 109 -9.43 -0.47 5.57
N GLY A 110 -8.69 -1.44 6.07
CA GLY A 110 -7.82 -2.23 5.25
C GLY A 110 -6.47 -1.59 5.02
N VAL A 111 -5.56 -2.45 4.57
CA VAL A 111 -4.23 -2.05 4.17
C VAL A 111 -3.94 -2.53 2.76
N ASN A 112 -3.28 -1.67 2.01
CA ASN A 112 -2.72 -1.96 0.71
C ASN A 112 -1.25 -2.37 0.89
N ILE A 113 -0.81 -3.35 0.10
CA ILE A 113 0.56 -3.89 0.19
C ILE A 113 1.50 -3.48 -0.95
N GLY A 114 1.09 -2.51 -1.77
CA GLY A 114 1.91 -1.94 -2.84
C GLY A 114 2.81 -0.79 -2.40
N PHE A 115 2.69 -0.31 -1.16
CA PHE A 115 3.71 0.53 -0.54
C PHE A 115 3.82 0.21 0.95
N LEU A 116 4.97 -0.31 1.36
CA LEU A 116 5.24 -0.88 2.67
C LEU A 116 6.54 -0.32 3.24
N ALA A 117 6.59 -0.04 4.54
CA ALA A 117 7.85 0.09 5.26
C ALA A 117 7.98 -1.03 6.30
N ILE A 118 9.13 -1.69 6.31
CA ILE A 118 9.36 -2.91 7.06
C ILE A 118 10.65 -2.74 7.85
N ARG A 119 10.57 -2.86 9.17
CA ARG A 119 11.73 -3.03 10.04
C ARG A 119 12.15 -4.49 10.00
N ASN A 120 13.42 -4.78 9.76
CA ASN A 120 13.89 -6.15 9.85
C ASN A 120 13.89 -6.60 11.33
N THR A 121 12.92 -7.43 11.71
CA THR A 121 12.87 -8.07 13.03
C THR A 121 12.49 -9.54 12.92
N PRO A 122 12.77 -10.36 13.94
CA PRO A 122 12.28 -11.74 13.96
C PRO A 122 10.76 -11.86 13.80
N ALA A 123 9.99 -10.84 14.20
CA ALA A 123 8.54 -10.80 14.03
C ALA A 123 8.12 -10.64 12.56
N THR A 124 8.79 -9.75 11.80
CA THR A 124 8.50 -9.59 10.35
C THR A 124 8.89 -10.82 9.55
N HIS A 125 10.00 -11.50 9.89
CA HIS A 125 10.35 -12.78 9.27
C HIS A 125 9.27 -13.83 9.46
N ARG A 126 8.80 -14.04 10.71
CA ARG A 126 7.73 -15.01 10.99
C ARG A 126 6.43 -14.65 10.27
N PHE A 127 6.06 -13.38 10.28
CA PHE A 127 4.88 -12.89 9.58
C PHE A 127 4.95 -13.18 8.08
N TRP A 128 6.01 -12.75 7.38
CA TRP A 128 6.12 -12.95 5.93
C TRP A 128 6.34 -14.41 5.53
N ALA A 129 6.96 -15.24 6.39
CA ALA A 129 6.99 -16.68 6.20
C ALA A 129 5.58 -17.29 6.25
N HIS A 130 4.74 -16.86 7.19
CA HIS A 130 3.33 -17.27 7.25
C HIS A 130 2.54 -16.80 6.03
N ILE A 131 2.65 -15.51 5.65
CA ILE A 131 1.95 -14.96 4.49
C ILE A 131 2.29 -15.76 3.22
N HIS A 132 3.57 -16.00 2.96
CA HIS A 132 4.00 -16.80 1.81
C HIS A 132 3.42 -18.23 1.86
N ALA A 133 3.49 -18.91 3.00
CA ALA A 133 2.94 -20.26 3.16
C ALA A 133 1.42 -20.30 2.95
N GLU A 134 0.71 -19.29 3.42
CA GLU A 134 -0.74 -19.20 3.34
C GLU A 134 -1.23 -18.88 1.92
N ILE A 135 -0.51 -18.03 1.17
CA ILE A 135 -0.76 -17.83 -0.26
C ILE A 135 -0.56 -19.14 -1.01
N THR A 136 0.51 -19.88 -0.74
CA THR A 136 0.75 -21.20 -1.36
C THR A 136 -0.40 -22.16 -1.06
N ARG A 137 -0.84 -22.23 0.19
CA ARG A 137 -1.88 -23.16 0.63
C ARG A 137 -3.26 -22.83 0.07
N THR A 138 -3.63 -21.55 0.05
CA THR A 138 -4.99 -21.11 -0.27
C THR A 138 -5.17 -20.63 -1.70
N GLN A 139 -4.08 -20.31 -2.39
CA GLN A 139 -4.08 -19.65 -3.69
C GLN A 139 -4.86 -18.31 -3.66
N ALA A 140 -4.99 -17.70 -2.47
CA ALA A 140 -5.69 -16.44 -2.28
C ALA A 140 -4.84 -15.24 -2.72
N LEU A 141 -5.49 -14.08 -2.87
CA LEU A 141 -4.80 -12.80 -3.07
C LEU A 141 -3.90 -12.51 -1.86
N ASP A 142 -2.64 -12.15 -2.10
CA ASP A 142 -1.66 -11.75 -1.08
C ASP A 142 -2.22 -10.69 -0.12
N GLN A 143 -2.79 -9.62 -0.67
CA GLN A 143 -3.36 -8.56 0.14
C GLN A 143 -4.49 -9.07 1.04
N ARG A 144 -5.31 -10.01 0.56
CA ARG A 144 -6.37 -10.62 1.38
C ARG A 144 -5.79 -11.45 2.52
N VAL A 145 -4.74 -12.22 2.25
CA VAL A 145 -4.02 -12.99 3.28
C VAL A 145 -3.45 -12.03 4.33
N VAL A 146 -2.72 -10.99 3.90
CA VAL A 146 -2.15 -9.96 4.80
C VAL A 146 -3.23 -9.31 5.66
N ASN A 147 -4.31 -8.83 5.05
CA ASN A 147 -5.41 -8.21 5.80
C ASN A 147 -6.02 -9.19 6.81
N ASN A 148 -6.30 -10.44 6.43
CA ASN A 148 -6.84 -11.44 7.36
C ASN A 148 -5.90 -11.70 8.55
N THR A 149 -4.60 -11.85 8.31
CA THR A 149 -3.61 -12.10 9.36
C THR A 149 -3.45 -10.91 10.30
N LEU A 150 -3.40 -9.69 9.77
CA LEU A 150 -3.31 -8.46 10.58
C LEU A 150 -4.58 -8.25 11.40
N TYR A 151 -5.74 -8.33 10.76
CA TYR A 151 -7.01 -7.96 11.37
C TYR A 151 -7.63 -9.06 12.24
N SER A 152 -7.22 -10.31 12.12
CA SER A 152 -7.61 -11.38 13.06
C SER A 152 -6.91 -11.29 14.41
N GLY A 153 -5.92 -10.41 14.57
CA GLY A 153 -5.06 -10.32 15.76
C GLY A 153 -3.88 -11.30 15.74
N MET A 154 -3.88 -12.27 14.80
CA MET A 154 -2.82 -13.26 14.63
C MET A 154 -1.43 -12.63 14.52
N ALA A 155 -1.33 -11.49 13.81
CA ALA A 155 -0.07 -10.76 13.69
C ALA A 155 0.60 -10.47 15.03
N LYS A 156 -0.19 -9.99 16.01
CA LYS A 156 0.32 -9.67 17.35
C LYS A 156 0.48 -10.91 18.21
N THR A 157 -0.49 -11.83 18.20
CA THR A 157 -0.51 -12.96 19.14
C THR A 157 0.47 -14.07 18.77
N GLU A 158 0.60 -14.39 17.48
CA GLU A 158 1.46 -15.49 17.01
C GLU A 158 2.87 -15.03 16.65
N PHE A 159 3.00 -13.81 16.10
CA PHE A 159 4.29 -13.33 15.60
C PHE A 159 4.89 -12.23 16.45
N GLY A 160 4.13 -11.63 17.38
CA GLY A 160 4.59 -10.46 18.14
C GLY A 160 4.77 -9.21 17.27
N LEU A 161 4.15 -9.15 16.09
CA LEU A 161 4.29 -8.07 15.13
C LEU A 161 3.47 -6.85 15.54
N ASP A 162 4.13 -5.72 15.73
CA ASP A 162 3.47 -4.42 15.83
C ASP A 162 3.40 -3.74 14.47
N TRP A 163 2.23 -3.19 14.13
CA TRP A 163 2.01 -2.62 12.82
C TRP A 163 1.18 -1.34 12.85
N GLY A 164 1.35 -0.52 11.82
CA GLY A 164 0.66 0.75 11.64
C GLY A 164 0.25 1.00 10.19
N ARG A 165 -0.29 2.19 9.93
CA ARG A 165 -0.66 2.65 8.60
C ARG A 165 0.02 3.97 8.29
N PHE A 166 0.39 4.17 7.03
CA PHE A 166 0.86 5.46 6.56
C PHE A 166 -0.23 6.55 6.74
N PRO A 167 0.20 7.83 6.82
CA PRO A 167 -0.74 8.94 6.89
C PRO A 167 -1.42 9.16 5.52
N LEU A 168 -2.44 10.01 5.48
CA LEU A 168 -3.35 10.13 4.32
C LEU A 168 -2.65 10.68 3.06
N GLU A 169 -1.51 11.36 3.23
CA GLU A 169 -0.66 11.90 2.17
C GLU A 169 -0.01 10.80 1.31
N VAL A 170 0.11 9.57 1.83
CA VAL A 170 0.53 8.37 1.10
C VAL A 170 -0.74 7.65 0.61
N TRP A 171 -1.20 8.04 -0.56
CA TRP A 171 -2.57 7.83 -0.99
C TRP A 171 -2.68 6.76 -2.09
N ALA A 172 -3.67 5.87 -1.97
CA ALA A 172 -3.98 4.87 -3.00
C ALA A 172 -5.26 5.23 -3.75
N SER A 173 -5.33 4.92 -5.04
CA SER A 173 -6.51 5.15 -5.88
C SER A 173 -7.80 4.56 -5.30
N SER A 174 -7.73 3.42 -4.64
CA SER A 174 -8.85 2.80 -3.92
C SER A 174 -9.43 3.69 -2.81
N MET A 175 -8.64 4.58 -2.21
CA MET A 175 -9.11 5.53 -1.20
C MET A 175 -10.10 6.56 -1.77
N ALA A 176 -10.16 6.73 -3.10
CA ALA A 176 -11.16 7.58 -3.74
C ALA A 176 -12.60 7.17 -3.39
N GLN A 177 -12.86 5.88 -3.15
CA GLN A 177 -14.20 5.38 -2.84
C GLN A 177 -14.77 5.97 -1.54
N SER A 178 -13.97 6.04 -0.47
CA SER A 178 -14.42 6.46 0.86
C SER A 178 -13.80 7.74 1.38
N GLY A 179 -12.86 8.32 0.63
CA GLY A 179 -12.10 9.48 1.06
C GLY A 179 -11.96 10.59 0.03
N ARG A 180 -11.15 11.58 0.40
CA ARG A 180 -10.79 12.73 -0.43
C ARG A 180 -9.31 12.66 -0.78
N ILE A 181 -8.93 13.36 -1.86
CA ILE A 181 -7.52 13.62 -2.15
C ILE A 181 -6.97 14.45 -0.97
N PRO A 182 -5.85 14.05 -0.36
CA PRO A 182 -5.25 14.83 0.73
C PRO A 182 -4.79 16.20 0.19
N PRO A 183 -4.87 17.27 0.99
CA PRO A 183 -4.39 18.60 0.57
C PRO A 183 -2.91 18.60 0.15
N GLN A 184 -2.12 17.69 0.72
CA GLN A 184 -0.71 17.48 0.40
C GLN A 184 -0.47 16.03 -0.01
N LEU A 185 -0.75 15.70 -1.27
CA LEU A 185 -0.46 14.38 -1.82
C LEU A 185 1.05 14.25 -2.09
N VAL A 186 1.74 13.39 -1.32
CA VAL A 186 3.21 13.20 -1.46
C VAL A 186 3.56 11.94 -2.26
N LEU A 187 2.66 10.97 -2.29
CA LEU A 187 2.82 9.70 -2.99
C LEU A 187 1.46 9.18 -3.42
N HIS A 188 1.37 8.72 -4.66
CA HIS A 188 0.17 8.10 -5.22
C HIS A 188 0.45 6.65 -5.66
N HIS A 189 -0.45 5.74 -5.30
CA HIS A 189 -0.48 4.37 -5.80
C HIS A 189 -1.67 4.17 -6.74
N ALA A 190 -1.40 3.88 -8.02
CA ALA A 190 -2.43 3.61 -9.03
C ALA A 190 -2.99 2.16 -8.96
N ASN A 191 -3.38 1.73 -7.75
CA ASN A 191 -3.85 0.36 -7.46
C ASN A 191 -5.24 0.04 -8.03
N PHE A 192 -5.96 1.04 -8.51
CA PHE A 192 -7.30 0.92 -9.06
C PHE A 192 -7.53 1.89 -10.22
N THR A 193 -8.18 1.39 -11.29
CA THR A 193 -8.66 2.14 -12.44
C THR A 193 -10.13 1.78 -12.71
N ILE A 194 -10.94 2.78 -13.09
CA ILE A 194 -12.34 2.58 -13.52
C ILE A 194 -12.37 1.77 -14.82
N GLU A 195 -11.56 2.20 -15.78
CA GLU A 195 -11.43 1.53 -17.06
C GLU A 195 -10.71 0.20 -16.89
N ARG A 196 -11.31 -0.87 -17.43
CA ARG A 196 -10.68 -2.19 -17.49
C ARG A 196 -9.77 -2.23 -18.71
N CYS A 197 -8.46 -2.24 -18.49
CA CYS A 197 -7.50 -2.58 -19.54
C CYS A 197 -7.21 -4.09 -19.54
N THR A 198 -6.62 -4.57 -20.63
CA THR A 198 -5.89 -5.82 -20.56
C THR A 198 -4.78 -5.65 -19.55
N SER A 199 -4.57 -6.68 -18.78
CA SER A 199 -3.80 -6.62 -17.55
C SER A 199 -2.28 -6.61 -17.73
N TYR A 200 -1.82 -6.54 -18.98
CA TYR A 200 -0.45 -6.27 -19.39
C TYR A 200 -0.31 -4.88 -20.06
N ASP A 201 -1.41 -4.11 -20.17
CA ASP A 201 -1.39 -2.76 -20.73
C ASP A 201 -1.32 -1.72 -19.60
N PRO A 202 -0.16 -1.06 -19.40
CA PRO A 202 0.02 -0.05 -18.37
C PRO A 202 -0.63 1.30 -18.71
N SER A 203 -1.16 1.49 -19.92
CA SER A 203 -1.57 2.81 -20.45
C SER A 203 -2.60 3.53 -19.58
N VAL A 204 -3.62 2.82 -19.09
CA VAL A 204 -4.68 3.40 -18.25
C VAL A 204 -4.11 3.89 -16.90
N LYS A 205 -3.21 3.10 -16.28
CA LYS A 205 -2.54 3.51 -15.05
C LYS A 205 -1.63 4.72 -15.28
N LEU A 206 -0.86 4.72 -16.37
CA LEU A 206 -0.01 5.86 -16.72
C LEU A 206 -0.81 7.13 -16.98
N ALA A 207 -1.96 7.03 -17.67
CA ALA A 207 -2.85 8.15 -17.88
C ALA A 207 -3.36 8.72 -16.54
N GLN A 208 -3.83 7.85 -15.65
CA GLN A 208 -4.25 8.23 -14.29
C GLN A 208 -3.12 8.91 -13.50
N MET A 209 -1.90 8.36 -13.52
CA MET A 209 -0.72 8.94 -12.85
C MET A 209 -0.33 10.30 -13.45
N ALA A 210 -0.52 10.50 -14.76
CA ALA A 210 -0.35 11.80 -15.38
C ALA A 210 -1.40 12.81 -14.89
N GLU A 211 -2.67 12.40 -14.75
CA GLU A 211 -3.72 13.26 -14.17
C GLU A 211 -3.41 13.63 -12.71
N ALA A 212 -2.97 12.68 -11.89
CA ALA A 212 -2.58 12.92 -10.51
C ALA A 212 -1.43 13.94 -10.42
N ARG A 213 -0.41 13.81 -11.27
CA ARG A 213 0.71 14.76 -11.37
C ARG A 213 0.25 16.16 -11.75
N ARG A 214 -0.63 16.30 -12.75
CA ARG A 214 -1.18 17.61 -13.15
C ARG A 214 -1.99 18.24 -12.02
N HIS A 215 -2.76 17.45 -11.29
CA HIS A 215 -3.50 17.94 -10.12
C HIS A 215 -2.59 18.46 -9.01
N VAL A 216 -1.54 17.73 -8.63
CA VAL A 216 -0.58 18.17 -7.61
C VAL A 216 0.14 19.46 -8.02
N ARG A 217 0.36 19.67 -9.32
CA ARG A 217 0.93 20.91 -9.87
C ARG A 217 -0.07 22.06 -10.00
N GLY A 218 -1.35 21.84 -9.70
CA GLY A 218 -2.42 22.84 -9.86
C GLY A 218 -2.78 23.12 -11.32
N GLU A 219 -2.47 22.19 -12.24
CA GLU A 219 -2.66 22.36 -13.68
C GLU A 219 -4.03 21.86 -14.16
N SER A 220 -4.69 20.98 -13.39
CA SER A 220 -5.96 20.35 -13.81
C SER A 220 -6.80 19.83 -12.63
N ASP A 221 -8.13 19.94 -12.78
CA ASP A 221 -9.12 19.32 -11.89
C ASP A 221 -9.61 17.94 -12.39
N SER A 222 -9.08 17.46 -13.51
CA SER A 222 -9.42 16.15 -14.09
C SER A 222 -9.26 15.00 -13.09
N PHE A 223 -8.25 15.05 -12.22
CA PHE A 223 -8.06 14.02 -11.19
C PHE A 223 -9.17 14.05 -10.12
N VAL A 224 -9.68 15.24 -9.78
CA VAL A 224 -10.84 15.40 -8.88
C VAL A 224 -12.09 14.82 -9.53
N GLN A 225 -12.27 15.05 -10.84
CA GLN A 225 -13.38 14.46 -11.61
C GLN A 225 -13.27 12.94 -11.66
N TRP A 226 -12.05 12.41 -11.82
CA TRP A 226 -11.80 10.97 -11.76
C TRP A 226 -12.16 10.40 -10.38
N VAL A 227 -11.80 11.06 -9.27
CA VAL A 227 -12.21 10.63 -7.92
C VAL A 227 -13.74 10.60 -7.79
N ALA A 228 -14.43 11.63 -8.28
CA ALA A 228 -15.89 11.65 -8.28
C ALA A 228 -16.49 10.50 -9.11
N ALA A 229 -15.86 10.14 -10.23
CA ALA A 229 -16.26 9.00 -11.04
C ALA A 229 -16.05 7.67 -10.30
N VAL A 230 -14.94 7.50 -9.56
CA VAL A 230 -14.72 6.29 -8.73
C VAL A 230 -15.78 6.14 -7.65
N GLN A 231 -16.19 7.25 -7.02
CA GLN A 231 -17.24 7.24 -5.99
C GLN A 231 -18.60 6.83 -6.54
N ALA A 232 -18.85 7.11 -7.82
CA ALA A 232 -20.06 6.69 -8.53
C ALA A 232 -19.97 5.28 -9.14
N ASP A 233 -18.79 4.67 -9.17
CA ASP A 233 -18.55 3.39 -9.84
C ASP A 233 -18.90 2.20 -8.93
N SER A 234 -19.82 1.35 -9.38
CA SER A 234 -20.28 0.19 -8.61
C SER A 234 -19.23 -0.94 -8.53
N SER A 235 -18.28 -1.01 -9.46
CA SER A 235 -17.23 -2.04 -9.43
C SER A 235 -16.24 -1.86 -8.27
N MET A 236 -16.23 -0.69 -7.63
CA MET A 236 -15.51 -0.49 -6.38
C MET A 236 -16.09 -1.33 -5.24
N ALA A 237 -17.41 -1.58 -5.21
CA ALA A 237 -17.99 -2.50 -4.23
C ALA A 237 -17.43 -3.92 -4.43
N ASP A 238 -17.36 -4.39 -5.69
CA ASP A 238 -16.77 -5.69 -6.02
C ASP A 238 -15.26 -5.73 -5.70
N TYR A 239 -14.53 -4.64 -5.92
CA TYR A 239 -13.11 -4.54 -5.55
C TYR A 239 -12.94 -4.67 -4.03
N ARG A 240 -13.74 -3.94 -3.26
CA ARG A 240 -13.75 -4.00 -1.79
C ARG A 240 -14.10 -5.41 -1.31
N ASP A 241 -15.16 -6.01 -1.83
CA ASP A 241 -15.59 -7.36 -1.46
C ASP A 241 -14.57 -8.44 -1.82
N ARG A 242 -13.75 -8.28 -2.87
CA ARG A 242 -12.68 -9.24 -3.18
C ARG A 242 -11.53 -9.21 -2.18
N HIS A 243 -11.15 -8.02 -1.72
CA HIS A 243 -10.02 -7.84 -0.79
C HIS A 243 -10.42 -8.10 0.67
N PHE A 244 -11.68 -7.86 1.02
CA PHE A 244 -12.19 -7.94 2.40
C PHE A 244 -13.29 -9.00 2.61
N GLY A 245 -13.91 -9.51 1.55
CA GLY A 245 -15.05 -10.43 1.56
C GLY A 245 -16.39 -9.73 1.82
N ALA A 246 -17.50 -10.34 1.39
CA ALA A 246 -18.85 -10.05 1.94
C ALA A 246 -19.03 -10.64 3.37
N ARG A 247 -18.16 -11.58 3.73
CA ARG A 247 -18.06 -12.28 5.02
C ARG A 247 -16.59 -12.34 5.39
N ARG A 248 -16.15 -11.42 6.25
CA ARG A 248 -14.78 -11.39 6.77
C ARG A 248 -14.54 -12.65 7.61
N PRO A 249 -13.45 -13.42 7.38
CA PRO A 249 -12.99 -14.40 8.36
C PRO A 249 -12.32 -13.65 9.52
N GLY A 250 -12.86 -13.85 10.72
CA GLY A 250 -12.41 -13.19 11.94
C GLY A 250 -13.56 -12.60 12.73
N PRO A 251 -13.28 -12.13 13.96
CA PRO A 251 -14.28 -11.50 14.79
C PRO A 251 -15.02 -10.37 14.06
N GLU A 252 -16.35 -10.34 14.15
CA GLU A 252 -17.16 -9.23 13.65
C GLU A 252 -16.64 -7.89 14.23
N TRP A 253 -16.77 -6.79 13.50
CA TRP A 253 -16.20 -5.49 13.90
C TRP A 253 -16.57 -5.04 15.32
N HIS A 254 -17.76 -5.44 15.78
CA HIS A 254 -18.28 -5.07 17.09
C HIS A 254 -17.63 -5.85 18.25
N ILE A 255 -16.96 -6.98 17.98
CA ILE A 255 -16.23 -7.77 18.98
C ILE A 255 -14.73 -7.49 19.01
N LEU A 256 -14.25 -6.51 18.23
CA LEU A 256 -12.90 -5.97 18.39
C LEU A 256 -12.85 -4.99 19.57
N GLU A 257 -11.75 -5.04 20.33
CA GLU A 257 -11.51 -4.16 21.48
C GLU A 257 -11.67 -2.67 21.11
N PRO A 258 -12.27 -1.84 22.00
CA PRO A 258 -12.29 -0.39 21.81
C PRO A 258 -10.87 0.17 21.56
N GLY A 259 -10.71 0.95 20.48
CA GLY A 259 -9.41 1.51 20.09
C GLY A 259 -8.58 0.63 19.13
N HIS A 260 -9.07 -0.55 18.76
CA HIS A 260 -8.43 -1.37 17.73
C HIS A 260 -8.45 -0.62 16.37
N ILE A 261 -7.30 -0.57 15.67
CA ILE A 261 -7.11 0.20 14.42
C ILE A 261 -8.12 -0.13 13.30
N ALA A 262 -8.77 -1.29 13.43
CA ALA A 262 -9.77 -1.81 12.52
C ALA A 262 -11.20 -1.37 12.86
N ARG A 263 -11.51 -1.09 14.12
CA ARG A 263 -12.88 -0.77 14.53
C ARG A 263 -13.26 0.59 13.92
N ALA A 264 -14.50 0.73 13.44
CA ALA A 264 -15.01 2.04 13.01
C ALA A 264 -14.84 3.06 14.16
N GLY A 265 -14.13 4.16 13.92
CA GLY A 265 -13.76 5.16 14.94
C GLY A 265 -12.57 4.79 15.84
N GLY A 266 -11.88 3.67 15.60
CA GLY A 266 -10.73 3.18 16.36
C GLY A 266 -9.43 3.96 16.13
N PHE A 267 -9.37 4.80 15.10
CA PHE A 267 -8.34 5.83 14.95
C PHE A 267 -8.97 7.21 15.20
N LYS A 268 -8.92 7.68 16.44
CA LYS A 268 -8.96 9.12 16.71
C LYS A 268 -7.52 9.58 16.62
N GLU A 269 -7.17 10.28 15.54
CA GLU A 269 -5.96 11.09 15.51
C GLU A 269 -5.85 11.82 16.84
N LYS A 270 -4.72 11.68 17.52
CA LYS A 270 -4.37 12.56 18.63
C LYS A 270 -4.51 13.97 18.10
N ARG A 271 -5.64 14.64 18.39
CA ARG A 271 -5.77 16.08 18.26
C ARG A 271 -4.56 16.64 18.99
N GLY A 272 -3.62 17.18 18.23
CA GLY A 272 -2.49 17.92 18.77
C GLY A 272 -3.03 18.88 19.83
N ALA A 273 -2.39 18.89 20.98
CA ALA A 273 -2.71 19.80 22.06
C ALA A 273 -2.49 21.24 21.58
N ALA A 274 -3.51 21.82 20.96
CA ALA A 274 -3.63 23.26 20.84
C ALA A 274 -4.21 23.73 22.18
N ALA A 275 -3.30 24.26 23.00
CA ALA A 275 -3.59 24.88 24.28
C ALA A 275 -4.81 25.79 24.18
N ALA A 276 -5.79 25.54 25.06
CA ALA A 276 -6.81 26.51 25.38
C ALA A 276 -6.11 27.76 25.93
N LYS A 277 -6.11 28.85 25.15
CA LYS A 277 -5.97 30.18 25.74
C LYS A 277 -7.31 30.52 26.37
N GLU A 278 -7.33 30.56 27.69
CA GLU A 278 -8.40 31.19 28.46
C GLU A 278 -8.55 32.66 28.00
N PRO A 279 -9.77 33.15 27.72
CA PRO A 279 -10.01 34.58 27.78
C PRO A 279 -10.02 35.01 29.24
N ALA A 280 -9.13 35.94 29.55
CA ALA A 280 -9.04 36.61 30.84
C ALA A 280 -10.34 37.39 31.15
N SER A 281 -10.74 37.28 32.42
CA SER A 281 -11.58 38.18 33.24
C SER A 281 -12.74 38.94 32.57
#